data_AF-A0A5C6DXI9-F1
#
_entry.id   AF-A0A5C6DXI9-F1
#
_cell.length_a   1.000
_cell.length_b   1.000
_cell.length_c   1.000
_cell.angle_alpha   90.00
_cell.angle_beta   90.00
_cell.angle_gamma   90.00
#
_symmetry.space_group_name_H-M   'P 1'
#
loop_
_entity.id
_entity.type
_entity.pdbx_description
1 polymer ?
#
loop_
_entity_poly.entity_id
_entity_poly.type
_entity_poly.pdbx_seq_one_letter_code
_entity_poly.pdbx_strand_id
1 'polypeptide(L)' 'MEFESSTWKAFWLITIEDKSAAEVAERTGLSRASVYQAKSRVLRRLRQRMEEVSSLGFTL' A
#
# COMPACT_ATOMS: atom_id res chain seq x y z
N MET A 1 13.99 0.31 -13.40
CA MET A 1 13.72 -0.77 -12.44
C MET A 1 12.26 -1.16 -12.60
N GLU A 2 12.02 -2.39 -13.02
CA GLU A 2 10.76 -2.87 -13.61
C GLU A 2 9.85 -3.55 -12.56
N PHE A 3 9.66 -3.01 -11.34
CA PHE A 3 9.12 -3.87 -10.27
C PHE A 3 8.24 -3.23 -9.19
N GLU A 4 7.69 -2.04 -9.39
CA GLU A 4 6.57 -1.64 -8.52
C GLU A 4 5.31 -2.35 -8.99
N SER A 5 4.90 -3.41 -8.26
CA SER A 5 3.61 -4.07 -8.49
C SER A 5 2.49 -3.03 -8.56
N SER A 6 1.47 -3.27 -9.38
CA SER A 6 0.30 -2.38 -9.49
C SER A 6 -0.33 -2.08 -8.13
N THR A 7 -0.24 -3.03 -7.19
CA THR A 7 -0.62 -2.86 -5.77
C THR A 7 0.18 -1.74 -5.08
N TRP A 8 1.51 -1.76 -5.19
CA TRP A 8 2.35 -0.76 -4.52
C TRP A 8 2.20 0.63 -5.15
N LYS A 9 2.17 0.71 -6.48
CA LYS A 9 1.89 1.97 -7.19
C LYS A 9 0.52 2.54 -6.80
N ALA A 10 -0.51 1.70 -6.75
CA ALA A 10 -1.84 2.13 -6.32
C ALA A 10 -1.86 2.64 -4.88
N PHE A 11 -1.16 1.97 -3.95
CA PHE A 11 -1.02 2.42 -2.57
C PHE A 11 -0.35 3.80 -2.47
N TRP A 12 0.75 4.00 -3.20
CA TRP A 12 1.49 5.26 -3.20
C TRP A 12 0.62 6.42 -3.65
N LEU A 13 -0.03 6.26 -4.82
CA LEU A 13 -0.87 7.32 -5.39
C LEU A 13 -2.06 7.71 -4.48
N ILE A 14 -2.74 6.74 -3.87
CA ILE A 14 -3.93 7.03 -3.04
C ILE A 14 -3.61 7.45 -1.60
N THR A 15 -2.40 7.15 -1.09
CA THR A 15 -2.06 7.38 0.33
C THR A 15 -1.05 8.49 0.50
N ILE A 16 -0.04 8.56 -0.38
CA ILE A 16 1.04 9.54 -0.28
C ILE A 16 0.74 10.75 -1.16
N GLU A 17 0.22 10.53 -2.39
CA GLU A 17 -0.14 11.62 -3.31
C GLU A 17 -1.61 12.08 -3.20
N ASP A 18 -2.39 11.49 -2.29
CA ASP A 18 -3.81 11.79 -2.05
C ASP A 18 -4.70 11.84 -3.32
N LYS A 19 -4.38 10.99 -4.30
CA LYS A 19 -5.18 10.88 -5.53
C LYS A 19 -6.49 10.14 -5.27
N SER A 20 -7.53 10.50 -6.03
CA SER A 20 -8.81 9.80 -5.97
C SER A 20 -8.69 8.35 -6.45
N ALA A 21 -9.49 7.44 -5.90
CA ALA A 21 -9.50 6.04 -6.33
C ALA A 21 -9.85 5.85 -7.82
N ALA A 22 -10.58 6.80 -8.43
CA ALA A 22 -10.89 6.80 -9.85
C ALA A 22 -9.66 7.11 -10.70
N GLU A 23 -8.93 8.19 -10.37
CA GLU A 23 -7.68 8.55 -11.06
C GLU A 23 -6.64 7.43 -10.92
N VAL A 24 -6.52 6.83 -9.74
CA VAL A 24 -5.58 5.73 -9.51
C VAL A 24 -5.95 4.49 -10.31
N ALA A 25 -7.23 4.14 -10.39
CA ALA A 25 -7.72 3.03 -11.20
C ALA A 25 -7.33 3.19 -12.68
N GLU A 26 -7.56 4.37 -13.25
CA GLU A 26 -7.16 4.71 -14.62
C GLU A 26 -5.65 4.58 -14.83
N ARG A 27 -4.85 5.17 -13.94
CA ARG A 27 -3.37 5.18 -14.05
C ARG A 27 -2.70 3.83 -13.84
N THR A 28 -3.39 2.87 -13.23
CA THR A 28 -2.83 1.56 -12.86
C THR A 28 -3.48 0.38 -13.58
N GLY A 29 -4.59 0.61 -14.32
CA GLY A 29 -5.39 -0.45 -14.93
C GLY A 29 -6.17 -1.30 -13.93
N LEU A 30 -6.24 -0.88 -12.67
CA LEU A 30 -6.97 -1.58 -11.61
C LEU A 30 -8.43 -1.14 -11.55
N SER A 31 -9.30 -1.95 -10.95
CA SER A 31 -10.62 -1.48 -10.53
C SER A 31 -10.49 -0.54 -9.32
N ARG A 32 -11.45 0.37 -9.11
CA ARG A 32 -11.53 1.20 -7.89
C ARG A 32 -11.51 0.36 -6.61
N ALA A 33 -12.17 -0.81 -6.61
CA ALA A 33 -12.15 -1.74 -5.49
C ALA A 33 -10.74 -2.32 -5.25
N SER A 34 -10.03 -2.68 -6.33
CA SER A 34 -8.65 -3.17 -6.26
C SER A 34 -7.69 -2.10 -5.72
N VAL A 35 -7.91 -0.81 -5.99
CA VAL A 35 -7.13 0.29 -5.40
C VAL A 35 -7.28 0.33 -3.88
N TYR A 36 -8.51 0.24 -3.35
CA TYR A 36 -8.73 0.18 -1.90
C TYR A 36 -8.15 -1.09 -1.28
N GLN A 37 -8.26 -2.23 -1.97
CA GLN A 37 -7.63 -3.48 -1.52
C GLN A 37 -6.11 -3.34 -1.46
N ALA A 38 -5.50 -2.70 -2.45
CA ALA A 38 -4.07 -2.44 -2.46
C ALA A 38 -3.65 -1.58 -1.26
N LYS A 39 -4.40 -0.50 -0.98
CA LYS A 39 -4.19 0.34 0.21
C LYS A 39 -4.24 -0.47 1.50
N SER A 40 -5.29 -1.28 1.68
CA SER A 40 -5.47 -2.11 2.86
C SER A 40 -4.35 -3.14 3.04
N ARG A 41 -3.97 -3.84 1.96
CA ARG A 41 -2.91 -4.87 1.98
C ARG A 41 -1.56 -4.29 2.39
N VAL A 42 -1.19 -3.14 1.83
CA VAL A 42 0.09 -2.50 2.15
C VAL A 42 0.10 -1.98 3.58
N LEU A 43 -0.95 -1.28 4.03
CA LEU A 43 -1.04 -0.82 5.42
C LEU A 43 -1.00 -1.99 6.42
N ARG A 44 -1.65 -3.11 6.12
CA ARG A 44 -1.58 -4.32 6.95
C ARG A 44 -0.15 -4.87 7.02
N ARG A 45 0.53 -4.99 5.87
CA ARG A 45 1.91 -5.46 5.80
C ARG A 45 2.85 -4.56 6.59
N LEU A 46 2.68 -3.24 6.50
CA LEU A 46 3.47 -2.26 7.25
C LEU A 46 3.26 -2.42 8.76
N ARG A 47 2.01 -2.54 9.23
CA ARG A 47 1.71 -2.80 10.65
C ARG A 47 2.37 -4.10 11.15
N GLN A 48 2.25 -5.19 10.40
CA GLN A 48 2.90 -6.47 10.75
C GLN A 48 4.42 -6.31 10.84
N ARG A 49 5.05 -5.58 9.91
CA ARG A 49 6.49 -5.30 9.97
C ARG A 49 6.88 -4.47 11.18
N MET A 50 6.06 -3.50 11.58
CA MET A 50 6.32 -2.71 12.78
C MET A 50 6.19 -3.55 14.05
N GLU A 51 5.21 -4.46 14.12
CA GLU A 51 5.06 -5.42 15.22
C GLU A 51 6.25 -6.39 15.30
N GLU A 52 6.69 -6.95 14.16
CA GLU A 52 7.87 -7.81 14.06
C GLU A 52 9.15 -7.10 14.54
N VAL A 53 9.34 -5.83 14.15
CA VAL A 53 10.51 -5.05 14.55
C VAL A 53 10.43 -4.65 16.02
N SER A 54 9.24 -4.30 16.52
CA SER A 54 9.04 -3.94 17.92
C SER A 54 9.25 -5.14 18.86
N SER A 55 8.85 -6.35 18.46
CA SER A 55 9.00 -7.55 19.28
C SER A 55 10.44 -8.05 19.37
N LEU A 56 11.30 -7.67 18.42
CA LEU A 56 12.73 -8.00 18.40
C LEU A 56 13.60 -6.99 19.19
N GLY A 57 13.04 -5.86 19.62
CA GLY A 57 13.81 -4.68 20.04
C GLY A 57 13.64 -4.19 21.48
N PHE A 58 12.68 -4.68 22.26
CA PHE A 58 12.47 -4.19 23.64
C PHE A 58 11.99 -5.30 24.58
N THR A 59 12.90 -6.19 24.94
CA THR A 59 12.90 -6.76 26.29
C THR A 59 13.83 -5.87 27.12
N LEU A 60 13.27 -4.85 27.76
CA LEU A 60 13.91 -4.17 28.90
C LEU A 60 13.55 -4.94 30.17
#